data_AF-A0A3A4K3Z3-F1
#
_entry.id   AF-A0A3A4K3Z3-F1
#
_cell.length_a   1.000
_cell.length_b   1.000
_cell.length_c   1.000
_cell.angle_alpha   90.00
_cell.angle_beta   90.00
_cell.angle_gamma   90.00
#
_symmetry.space_group_name_H-M   'P 1'
#
loop_
_entity.id
_entity.type
_entity.pdbx_description
1 polymer ?
#
loop_
_entity_poly.entity_id
_entity_poly.type
_entity_poly.pdbx_seq_one_letter_code
_entity_poly.pdbx_strand_id
1 'polypeptide(L)'
;MEAVMSVGVVADFQPDSGELEHREDEAALTPRQAAAALFSSRLAQLIAESSVSTEDGSMRSLTLYSLAQHLELAYPDVPVSQSGLYRLIHGDAIPRLDLIIALARVFDVPPEYFVSENGRG
;
A
#
# COMPACT_ATOMS: atom_id res chain seq x y z
N MET A 1 54.64 30.75 0.20
CA MET A 1 53.39 30.99 0.96
C MET A 1 52.56 31.96 0.17
N GLU A 2 51.23 31.84 0.30
CA GLU A 2 50.19 32.73 -0.26
C GLU A 2 49.76 32.39 -1.69
N ALA A 3 48.49 32.41 -2.09
CA ALA A 3 47.23 31.94 -1.51
C ALA A 3 46.21 32.05 -2.66
N VAL A 4 45.40 31.01 -2.81
CA VAL A 4 44.15 30.83 -3.57
C VAL A 4 43.59 31.99 -4.41
N MET A 5 43.30 31.69 -5.69
CA MET A 5 42.41 32.49 -6.53
C MET A 5 40.97 32.44 -5.99
N SER A 6 40.40 33.61 -5.71
CA SER A 6 39.00 33.79 -5.33
C SER A 6 38.10 33.81 -6.56
N VAL A 7 37.17 32.86 -6.67
CA VAL A 7 36.03 32.94 -7.60
C VAL A 7 34.85 33.55 -6.85
N GLY A 8 34.39 34.71 -7.30
CA GLY A 8 33.16 35.33 -6.81
C GLY A 8 31.98 34.80 -7.61
N VAL A 9 31.15 33.96 -7.01
CA VAL A 9 29.84 33.60 -7.57
C VAL A 9 28.81 34.57 -7.00
N VAL A 10 28.42 35.54 -7.81
CA VAL A 10 27.16 36.26 -7.66
C VAL A 10 26.09 35.45 -8.40
N ALA A 11 25.22 34.77 -7.66
CA ALA A 11 23.98 34.22 -8.19
C ALA A 11 22.83 35.11 -7.70
N ASP A 12 22.32 35.91 -8.63
CA ASP A 12 21.09 36.69 -8.48
C ASP A 12 19.93 35.74 -8.21
N PHE A 13 19.26 35.92 -7.07
CA PHE A 13 18.10 35.12 -6.68
C PHE A 13 16.85 35.83 -7.22
N GLN A 14 16.46 35.53 -8.45
CA GLN A 14 15.13 35.86 -8.97
C GLN A 14 14.18 34.69 -8.70
N PRO A 15 13.15 34.86 -7.85
CA PRO A 15 12.04 33.93 -7.81
C PRO A 15 11.12 34.26 -8.99
N ASP A 16 11.36 33.61 -10.12
CA ASP A 16 10.41 33.65 -11.24
C ASP A 16 9.14 32.94 -10.78
N SER A 17 8.14 33.77 -10.49
CA SER A 17 6.82 33.36 -10.05
C SER A 17 6.00 33.02 -11.27
N GLY A 18 5.62 31.74 -11.34
CA GLY A 18 4.49 31.30 -12.14
C GLY A 18 4.84 30.88 -13.56
N GLU A 19 5.23 29.61 -13.71
CA GLU A 19 4.68 28.76 -14.78
C GLU A 19 4.99 27.29 -14.46
N LEU A 20 4.43 26.75 -13.37
CA LEU A 20 4.24 25.30 -13.27
C LEU A 20 2.80 25.00 -13.68
N GLU A 21 2.52 25.18 -14.98
CA GLU A 21 1.50 24.40 -15.67
C GLU A 21 1.96 22.93 -15.67
N HIS A 22 1.98 22.28 -14.50
CA HIS A 22 1.72 20.85 -14.44
C HIS A 22 0.21 20.74 -14.33
N ARG A 23 -0.47 20.96 -15.47
CA ARG A 23 -1.71 20.25 -15.71
C ARG A 23 -1.37 18.79 -15.48
N GLU A 24 -1.74 18.28 -14.32
CA GLU A 24 -1.93 16.85 -14.11
C GLU A 24 -3.00 16.45 -15.12
N ASP A 25 -2.58 16.26 -16.38
CA ASP A 25 -3.26 15.37 -17.29
C ASP A 25 -3.53 14.12 -16.46
N GLU A 26 -4.80 13.76 -16.40
CA GLU A 26 -5.38 12.59 -15.77
C GLU A 26 -4.65 11.36 -16.34
N ALA A 27 -3.43 11.12 -15.86
CA ALA A 27 -2.50 10.17 -16.43
C ALA A 27 -3.09 8.82 -16.12
N ALA A 28 -3.74 8.22 -17.12
CA ALA A 28 -4.36 6.92 -17.00
C ALA A 28 -3.39 5.99 -16.26
N LEU A 29 -3.82 5.49 -15.10
CA LEU A 29 -2.99 4.64 -14.26
C LEU A 29 -2.40 3.53 -15.11
N THR A 30 -1.11 3.23 -14.94
CA THR A 30 -0.55 2.03 -15.56
C THR A 30 -1.35 0.81 -15.06
N PRO A 31 -1.46 -0.28 -15.84
CA PRO A 31 -2.18 -1.47 -15.41
C PRO A 31 -1.73 -1.99 -14.03
N ARG A 32 -0.43 -1.85 -13.74
CA ARG A 32 0.15 -2.19 -12.43
C ARG A 32 -0.37 -1.30 -11.31
N GLN A 33 -0.41 0.02 -11.52
CA GLN A 33 -0.93 0.97 -10.52
C GLN A 33 -2.44 0.79 -10.30
N ALA A 34 -3.20 0.55 -11.37
CA ALA A 34 -4.63 0.23 -11.27
C ALA A 34 -4.86 -1.04 -10.43
N ALA A 35 -4.09 -2.10 -10.68
CA ALA A 35 -4.16 -3.32 -9.88
C ALA A 35 -3.77 -3.10 -8.40
N ALA A 36 -2.73 -2.30 -8.14
CA ALA A 36 -2.33 -1.95 -6.78
C ALA A 36 -3.45 -1.19 -6.03
N ALA A 37 -4.07 -0.21 -6.69
CA ALA A 37 -5.14 0.60 -6.13
C ALA A 37 -6.43 -0.21 -5.88
N LEU A 38 -6.79 -1.11 -6.80
CA LEU A 38 -7.90 -2.03 -6.60
C LEU A 38 -7.63 -2.95 -5.41
N PHE A 39 -6.45 -3.57 -5.36
CA PHE A 39 -6.09 -4.46 -4.27
C PHE A 39 -6.10 -3.74 -2.91
N SER A 40 -5.46 -2.57 -2.85
CA SER A 40 -5.29 -1.82 -1.60
C SER A 40 -6.63 -1.37 -1.04
N SER A 41 -7.53 -0.85 -1.89
CA SER A 41 -8.87 -0.44 -1.49
C SER A 41 -9.71 -1.60 -0.96
N ARG A 42 -9.68 -2.76 -1.64
CA ARG A 42 -10.40 -3.98 -1.23
C ARG A 42 -9.87 -4.53 0.10
N LEU A 43 -8.56 -4.56 0.29
CA LEU A 43 -7.96 -5.01 1.54
C LEU A 43 -8.26 -4.06 2.70
N ALA A 44 -8.16 -2.74 2.47
CA ALA A 44 -8.48 -1.73 3.47
C ALA A 44 -9.94 -1.83 3.92
N GLN A 45 -10.86 -2.04 2.97
CA GLN A 45 -12.27 -2.25 3.26
C GLN A 45 -12.50 -3.49 4.14
N LEU A 46 -11.94 -4.65 3.76
CA LEU A 46 -12.09 -5.88 4.53
C LEU A 46 -11.56 -5.73 5.97
N ILE A 47 -10.43 -5.06 6.15
CA ILE A 47 -9.87 -4.82 7.47
C ILE A 47 -10.77 -3.92 8.31
N ALA A 48 -11.33 -2.85 7.71
CA ALA A 48 -12.23 -1.94 8.39
C ALA A 48 -13.56 -2.59 8.82
N GLU A 49 -14.07 -3.53 8.02
CA GLU A 49 -15.32 -4.25 8.28
C GLU A 49 -15.12 -5.46 9.22
N SER A 50 -13.89 -5.92 9.42
CA SER A 50 -13.57 -7.11 10.20
C SER A 50 -13.36 -6.82 11.68
N SER A 51 -13.91 -7.68 12.54
CA SER A 51 -13.62 -7.74 13.97
C SER A 51 -13.19 -9.13 14.39
N VAL A 52 -12.23 -9.21 15.31
CA VAL A 52 -11.73 -10.45 15.90
C VAL A 52 -12.20 -10.59 17.34
N SER A 53 -12.53 -11.81 17.75
CA SER A 53 -12.81 -12.11 19.15
C SER A 53 -11.50 -12.31 19.91
N THR A 54 -11.36 -11.64 21.06
CA THR A 54 -10.24 -11.85 21.98
C THR A 54 -10.49 -13.07 22.87
N GLU A 55 -9.44 -13.58 23.52
CA GLU A 55 -9.55 -14.68 24.49
C GLU A 55 -10.53 -14.36 25.63
N ASP A 56 -10.65 -13.08 26.00
CA ASP A 56 -11.62 -12.57 26.97
C ASP A 56 -13.06 -12.45 26.43
N GLY A 57 -13.34 -12.96 25.22
CA GLY A 57 -14.65 -12.93 24.56
C GLY A 57 -15.10 -11.56 24.04
N SER A 58 -14.24 -10.54 24.12
CA SER A 58 -14.53 -9.20 23.59
C SER A 58 -14.25 -9.13 22.09
N MET A 59 -15.09 -8.42 21.33
CA MET A 59 -14.78 -8.11 19.92
C MET A 59 -13.89 -6.89 19.83
N ARG A 60 -12.78 -6.98 19.08
CA ARG A 60 -11.91 -5.87 18.72
C ARG A 60 -11.82 -5.74 17.20
N SER A 61 -11.71 -4.51 16.71
CA SER A 61 -11.41 -4.27 15.30
C SER A 61 -10.14 -4.98 14.88
N LEU A 62 -10.13 -5.57 13.68
CA LEU A 62 -8.94 -6.18 13.14
C LEU A 62 -7.86 -5.10 12.93
N THR A 63 -6.66 -5.35 13.44
CA THR A 63 -5.50 -4.50 13.21
C THR A 63 -4.56 -5.15 12.21
N LEU A 64 -3.70 -4.35 11.57
CA LEU A 64 -2.60 -4.85 10.75
C LEU A 64 -1.69 -5.83 11.50
N TYR A 65 -1.41 -5.53 12.77
CA TYR A 65 -0.61 -6.39 13.65
C TYR A 65 -1.25 -7.77 13.82
N SER A 66 -2.53 -7.81 14.21
CA SER A 66 -3.26 -9.07 14.40
C SER A 66 -3.42 -9.86 13.11
N LEU A 67 -3.62 -9.19 11.96
CA LEU A 67 -3.68 -9.85 10.66
C LEU A 67 -2.33 -10.48 10.30
N ALA A 68 -1.22 -9.76 10.50
CA ALA A 68 0.12 -10.29 10.26
C ALA A 68 0.39 -11.54 11.10
N GLN A 69 0.12 -11.48 12.41
CA GLN A 69 0.29 -12.61 13.31
C GLN A 69 -0.58 -13.80 12.89
N HIS A 70 -1.83 -13.56 12.51
CA HIS A 70 -2.70 -14.63 12.03
C HIS A 70 -2.18 -15.30 10.76
N LEU A 71 -1.70 -14.50 9.79
CA LEU A 71 -1.12 -15.02 8.54
C LEU A 71 0.16 -15.81 8.79
N GLU A 72 1.06 -15.34 9.66
CA GLU A 72 2.29 -16.04 10.03
C GLU A 72 2.01 -17.42 10.63
N LEU A 73 0.96 -17.54 11.45
CA LEU A 73 0.57 -18.79 12.10
C LEU A 73 -0.17 -19.74 11.15
N ALA A 74 -1.13 -19.23 10.38
CA ALA A 74 -2.00 -20.04 9.53
C ALA A 74 -1.36 -20.41 8.18
N TYR A 75 -0.44 -19.58 7.68
CA TYR A 75 0.20 -19.71 6.38
C TYR A 75 1.72 -19.49 6.50
N PRO A 76 2.47 -20.38 7.19
CA PRO A 76 3.89 -20.18 7.48
C PRO A 76 4.78 -20.10 6.22
N ASP A 77 4.33 -20.65 5.09
CA ASP A 77 5.04 -20.59 3.82
C ASP A 77 4.82 -19.28 3.05
N VAL A 78 3.90 -18.43 3.50
CA VAL A 78 3.59 -17.15 2.84
C VAL A 78 4.41 -16.03 3.48
N PRO A 79 5.34 -15.40 2.74
CA PRO A 79 6.19 -14.36 3.30
C PRO A 79 5.35 -13.11 3.59
N VAL A 80 5.15 -12.83 4.87
CA VAL A 80 4.40 -11.67 5.34
C VAL A 80 5.22 -10.90 6.37
N SER A 81 5.02 -9.58 6.38
CA SER A 81 5.54 -8.68 7.41
C SER A 81 4.59 -7.50 7.57
N GLN A 82 4.57 -6.87 8.74
CA GLN A 82 3.73 -5.69 8.98
C GLN A 82 4.04 -4.55 8.01
N SER A 83 5.32 -4.26 7.75
CA SER A 83 5.73 -3.25 6.76
C SER A 83 5.35 -3.63 5.33
N GLY A 84 5.29 -4.93 5.02
CA GLY A 84 4.77 -5.43 3.75
C GLY A 84 3.27 -5.16 3.60
N LEU A 85 2.48 -5.55 4.60
CA LEU A 85 1.04 -5.32 4.62
C LEU A 85 0.68 -3.83 4.62
N TYR A 86 1.45 -3.00 5.33
CA TYR A 86 1.26 -1.55 5.33
C TYR A 86 1.39 -0.97 3.91
N ARG A 87 2.44 -1.35 3.17
CA ARG A 87 2.63 -0.93 1.77
C ARG A 87 1.52 -1.43 0.86
N LEU A 88 0.98 -2.63 1.11
CA LEU A 88 -0.15 -3.16 0.35
C LEU A 88 -1.44 -2.36 0.58
N ILE A 89 -1.73 -1.97 1.82
CA ILE A 89 -2.90 -1.13 2.15
C ILE A 89 -2.80 0.27 1.55
N HIS A 90 -1.59 0.79 1.37
CA HIS A 90 -1.38 2.11 0.76
C HIS A 90 -1.20 2.07 -0.77
N GLY A 91 -1.21 0.87 -1.38
CA GLY A 91 -1.00 0.71 -2.82
C GLY A 91 0.44 0.88 -3.29
N ASP A 92 1.41 0.93 -2.37
CA ASP A 92 2.84 1.08 -2.64
C ASP A 92 3.51 -0.24 -3.08
N ALA A 93 2.81 -1.36 -2.94
CA ALA A 93 3.31 -2.68 -3.29
C ALA A 93 2.27 -3.49 -4.07
N ILE A 94 2.77 -4.41 -4.89
CA ILE A 94 1.95 -5.41 -5.58
C ILE A 94 1.99 -6.71 -4.77
N PRO A 95 0.84 -7.28 -4.40
CA PRO A 95 0.79 -8.55 -3.70
C PRO A 95 1.25 -9.69 -4.61
N ARG A 96 1.84 -10.71 -4.00
CA ARG A 96 2.11 -11.99 -4.67
C ARG A 96 0.86 -12.87 -4.65
N LEU A 97 0.76 -13.81 -5.60
CA LEU A 97 -0.40 -14.69 -5.74
C LEU A 97 -0.68 -15.54 -4.49
N ASP A 98 0.36 -16.09 -3.86
CA ASP A 98 0.29 -16.84 -2.61
C ASP A 98 -0.36 -16.02 -1.48
N LEU A 99 0.05 -14.75 -1.33
CA LEU A 99 -0.52 -13.83 -0.36
C LEU A 99 -1.97 -13.47 -0.68
N ILE A 100 -2.33 -13.29 -1.95
CA ILE A 100 -3.72 -13.06 -2.36
C ILE A 100 -4.60 -14.24 -1.92
N ILE A 101 -4.15 -15.47 -2.19
CA ILE A 101 -4.88 -16.69 -1.82
C ILE A 101 -5.01 -16.82 -0.29
N ALA A 102 -3.95 -16.53 0.45
CA ALA A 102 -4.00 -16.58 1.92
C ALA A 102 -4.98 -15.54 2.48
N LEU A 103 -4.91 -14.29 2.02
CA LEU A 103 -5.83 -13.23 2.44
C LEU A 103 -7.28 -13.56 2.10
N ALA A 104 -7.54 -14.09 0.90
CA ALA A 104 -8.86 -14.52 0.47
C ALA A 104 -9.46 -15.54 1.44
N ARG A 105 -8.68 -16.52 1.89
CA ARG A 105 -9.12 -17.50 2.89
C ARG A 105 -9.32 -16.90 4.28
N VAL A 106 -8.47 -15.96 4.71
CA VAL A 106 -8.60 -15.30 6.02
C VAL A 106 -9.89 -14.48 6.10
N PHE A 107 -10.26 -13.81 5.01
CA PHE A 107 -11.47 -12.97 4.94
C PHE A 107 -12.70 -13.70 4.41
N ASP A 108 -12.58 -15.00 4.10
CA ASP A 108 -13.64 -15.82 3.50
C ASP A 108 -14.25 -15.21 2.22
N VAL A 109 -13.39 -14.71 1.34
CA VAL A 109 -13.76 -14.16 0.02
C VAL A 109 -13.07 -14.93 -1.09
N PRO A 110 -13.63 -14.98 -2.31
CA PRO A 110 -12.93 -15.54 -3.47
C PRO A 110 -11.67 -14.72 -3.81
N PRO A 111 -10.55 -15.34 -4.25
CA PRO A 111 -9.33 -14.60 -4.63
C PRO A 111 -9.56 -13.53 -5.70
N GLU A 112 -10.54 -13.75 -6.58
CA GLU A 112 -10.92 -12.84 -7.66
C GLU A 112 -11.41 -11.48 -7.14
N TYR A 113 -11.89 -11.42 -5.89
CA TYR A 113 -12.30 -10.21 -5.20
C TYR A 113 -11.21 -9.13 -5.19
N PHE A 114 -9.94 -9.57 -5.14
CA PHE A 114 -8.78 -8.70 -5.04
C PHE A 114 -8.25 -8.20 -6.39
N VAL A 115 -8.66 -8.82 -7.50
CA VAL A 115 -8.07 -8.58 -8.83
C VAL A 115 -9.08 -8.18 -9.90
N SER A 116 -10.37 -8.38 -9.64
CA SER A 116 -11.45 -8.08 -10.60
C SER A 116 -12.30 -6.91 -10.13
N GLU A 117 -12.53 -5.94 -11.01
CA GLU A 117 -13.43 -4.81 -10.73
C GLU A 117 -14.89 -5.25 -10.49
N ASN A 118 -15.26 -6.42 -11.01
CA ASN A 118 -16.63 -6.91 -11.04
C ASN A 118 -17.13 -7.65 -9.79
N GLY A 119 -16.35 -7.72 -8.69
CA GLY A 119 -16.60 -8.37 -7.39
C GLY A 119 -18.00 -8.92 -7.06
N ARG A 120 -18.52 -9.84 -7.88
CA ARG A 120 -19.77 -10.59 -7.71
C ARG A 120 -19.47 -12.01 -8.18
N GLY A 121 -19.04 -12.84 -7.23
CA GLY A 121 -19.31 -14.28 -7.28
C GLY A 121 -20.73 -14.53 -6.80
#